data_AF-A0A1E3GPR3-F1
#
_entry.id   AF-A0A1E3GPR3-F1
#
_cell.length_a   1.000
_cell.length_b   1.000
_cell.length_c   1.000
_cell.angle_alpha   90.00
_cell.angle_beta   90.00
_cell.angle_gamma   90.00
#
_symmetry.space_group_name_H-M   'P 1'
#
loop_
_entity.id
_entity.type
_entity.pdbx_description
1 polymer ?
#
loop_
_entity_poly.entity_id
_entity_poly.type
_entity_poly.pdbx_seq_one_letter_code
_entity_poly.pdbx_strand_id
1 'polypeptide(L)'
;MPLGVTFLVVRAIVGFLDKSLTLLPDAFQPDRLFGFNIPGLGVVLAVALVLVTGMIMANLLGRRLVAFWELQLAKIPLVRTIYSAIKQIMEAVLATDGKSFRKVLLVEYPRKGVWSLAFMTSDDLGEVQDKTAANVISVFIPTTPNPTSGFVLMVPESEVIELDMTVEEGLKMIISMGVVVPDSEAYRRKIQAQQNLE
;
A
#
# COMPACT_ATOMS: atom_id res chain seq x y z
N MET A 1 33.89 -31.94 -15.04
CA MET A 1 34.44 -30.69 -14.48
C MET A 1 33.41 -29.88 -13.67
N PRO A 2 32.18 -29.60 -14.16
CA PRO A 2 31.24 -28.71 -13.44
C PRO A 2 30.79 -29.24 -12.07
N LEU A 3 30.41 -30.52 -11.99
CA LEU A 3 29.89 -31.15 -10.76
C LEU A 3 30.93 -31.20 -9.62
N GLY A 4 32.21 -31.40 -9.95
CA GLY A 4 33.28 -31.44 -8.95
C GLY A 4 33.53 -30.07 -8.31
N VAL A 5 33.42 -29.00 -9.10
CA VAL A 5 33.52 -27.61 -8.60
C VAL A 5 32.33 -27.30 -7.70
N THR A 6 31.10 -27.67 -8.09
CA THR A 6 29.92 -27.49 -7.25
C THR A 6 30.05 -28.24 -5.92
N PHE A 7 30.52 -29.49 -5.94
CA PHE A 7 30.74 -30.28 -4.72
C PHE A 7 31.79 -29.63 -3.80
N LEU A 8 32.89 -29.11 -4.36
CA LEU A 8 33.92 -28.43 -3.59
C LEU A 8 33.39 -27.15 -2.94
N VAL A 9 32.62 -26.35 -3.68
CA VAL A 9 32.02 -25.11 -3.17
C VAL A 9 31.00 -25.41 -2.07
N VAL A 10 30.09 -26.38 -2.28
CA VAL A 10 29.12 -26.78 -1.26
C VAL A 10 29.84 -27.26 0.00
N ARG A 11 30.87 -28.11 -0.14
CA ARG A 11 31.64 -28.61 1.00
C ARG A 11 32.40 -27.48 1.73
N ALA A 12 32.94 -26.50 1.01
CA ALA A 12 33.62 -25.36 1.60
C ALA A 12 32.65 -24.48 2.41
N ILE A 13 31.45 -24.23 1.88
CA ILE A 13 30.41 -23.45 2.57
C ILE A 13 29.89 -24.19 3.80
N VAL A 14 29.57 -25.49 3.67
CA VAL A 14 29.12 -26.33 4.79
C VAL A 14 30.19 -26.37 5.89
N GLY A 15 31.46 -26.57 5.53
CA GLY A 15 32.56 -26.56 6.50
C GLY A 15 32.80 -25.19 7.15
N PHE A 16 32.57 -24.09 6.44
CA PHE A 16 32.63 -22.74 7.01
C PHE A 16 31.50 -22.51 8.03
N LEU A 17 30.29 -22.97 7.72
CA LEU A 17 29.13 -22.86 8.60
C LEU A 17 29.24 -23.79 9.82
N ASP A 18 29.74 -25.01 9.65
CA ASP A 18 30.00 -25.93 10.76
C ASP A 18 31.08 -25.37 11.70
N LYS A 19 32.09 -24.64 11.19
CA LYS A 19 33.05 -23.90 12.04
C LYS A 19 32.42 -22.74 12.82
N SER A 20 31.33 -22.15 12.33
CA SER A 20 30.64 -21.08 13.07
C SER A 20 29.98 -21.61 14.35
N LEU A 21 29.74 -22.93 14.46
CA LEU A 21 29.23 -23.56 15.67
C LEU A 21 30.22 -23.47 16.86
N THR A 22 31.53 -23.33 16.61
CA THR A 22 32.50 -23.15 17.70
C THR A 22 32.46 -21.75 18.31
N LEU A 23 31.72 -20.80 17.71
CA LEU A 23 31.44 -19.49 18.30
C LEU A 23 30.34 -19.56 19.37
N LEU A 24 29.62 -20.68 19.46
CA LEU A 24 28.65 -20.91 20.52
C LEU A 24 29.37 -21.27 21.84
N PRO A 25 28.83 -20.82 22.99
CA PRO A 25 29.34 -21.25 24.29
C PRO A 25 29.38 -22.78 24.40
N ASP A 26 30.38 -23.32 25.11
CA ASP A 26 30.63 -24.78 25.22
C ASP A 26 29.41 -25.61 25.63
N ALA A 27 28.44 -25.01 26.33
CA ALA A 27 27.19 -25.65 26.74
C ALA A 27 26.20 -25.94 25.59
N PHE A 28 26.29 -25.20 24.47
CA PHE A 28 25.38 -25.31 23.33
C PHE A 28 26.05 -25.93 22.09
N GLN A 29 27.29 -26.40 22.22
CA GLN A 29 27.97 -27.10 21.14
C GLN A 29 27.30 -28.47 20.90
N PRO A 30 26.84 -28.74 19.67
CA PRO A 30 26.16 -30.00 19.38
C PRO A 30 27.03 -31.24 19.63
N ASP A 31 28.36 -31.09 19.53
CA ASP A 31 29.33 -32.14 19.84
C ASP A 31 29.25 -32.64 21.29
N ARG A 32 28.92 -31.76 22.23
CA ARG A 32 28.73 -32.13 23.64
C ARG A 32 27.30 -32.58 23.97
N LEU A 33 26.31 -32.09 23.22
CA LEU A 33 24.90 -32.45 23.44
C LEU A 33 24.54 -33.82 22.83
N PHE A 34 25.11 -34.15 21.67
CA PHE A 34 24.81 -35.38 20.95
C PHE A 34 25.96 -36.39 20.97
N GLY A 35 27.18 -35.98 21.35
CA GLY A 35 28.35 -36.87 21.46
C GLY A 35 28.97 -37.30 20.13
N PHE A 36 28.44 -36.81 19.00
CA PHE A 36 28.98 -37.02 17.66
C PHE A 36 28.73 -35.79 16.77
N ASN A 37 29.67 -35.52 15.86
CA ASN A 37 29.60 -34.41 14.90
C ASN A 37 28.67 -34.79 13.73
N ILE A 38 27.56 -34.07 13.54
CA ILE A 38 26.69 -34.23 12.35
C ILE A 38 27.07 -33.17 11.32
N PRO A 39 27.68 -33.54 10.18
CA PRO A 39 28.07 -32.57 9.16
C PRO A 39 26.83 -31.87 8.57
N GLY A 40 26.89 -30.54 8.44
CA GLY A 40 25.78 -29.72 7.94
C GLY A 40 24.83 -29.17 9.01
N LEU A 41 25.00 -29.55 10.28
CA LEU A 41 24.21 -29.01 11.39
C LEU A 41 24.43 -27.50 11.58
N GLY A 42 25.63 -27.00 11.25
CA GLY A 42 25.96 -25.58 11.28
C GLY A 42 25.12 -24.76 10.31
N VAL A 43 24.76 -25.35 9.17
CA VAL A 43 23.86 -24.71 8.19
C VAL A 43 22.46 -24.54 8.78
N VAL A 44 21.93 -25.60 9.39
CA VAL A 44 20.58 -25.58 9.99
C VAL A 44 20.53 -24.56 11.14
N LEU A 45 21.54 -24.56 12.01
CA LEU A 45 21.64 -23.60 13.11
C LEU A 45 21.80 -22.17 12.62
N ALA A 46 22.61 -21.92 11.58
CA ALA A 46 22.76 -20.59 10.99
C ALA A 46 21.43 -20.07 10.42
N VAL A 47 20.69 -20.92 9.69
CA VAL A 47 19.36 -20.55 9.17
C VAL A 47 18.39 -20.26 10.31
N ALA A 48 18.34 -21.11 11.33
CA ALA A 48 17.47 -20.90 12.49
C ALA A 48 17.82 -19.59 13.23
N LEU A 49 19.10 -19.30 13.42
CA LEU A 49 19.59 -18.07 14.05
C LEU A 49 19.15 -16.83 13.26
N VAL A 50 19.34 -16.84 11.94
CA VAL A 50 18.94 -15.73 11.05
C VAL A 50 17.44 -15.51 11.12
N LEU A 51 16.64 -16.58 11.09
CA LEU A 51 15.18 -16.49 11.16
C LEU A 51 14.70 -15.94 12.51
N VAL A 52 15.23 -16.46 13.62
CA VAL A 52 14.86 -16.00 14.98
C VAL A 52 15.29 -14.55 15.18
N THR A 53 16.52 -14.19 14.78
CA THR A 53 17.01 -12.81 14.87
C THR A 53 16.18 -11.88 14.00
N GLY A 54 15.87 -12.28 12.77
CA GLY A 54 15.00 -11.54 11.86
C GLY A 54 13.60 -11.33 12.43
N MET A 55 13.02 -12.37 13.05
CA MET A 55 11.70 -12.29 13.69
C MET A 55 11.71 -11.33 14.89
N ILE A 56 12.73 -11.42 15.75
CA ILE A 56 12.89 -10.51 16.89
C ILE A 56 13.07 -9.06 16.40
N MET A 57 13.91 -8.87 15.38
CA MET A 57 14.17 -7.57 14.78
C MET A 57 12.90 -6.96 14.16
N ALA A 58 12.18 -7.75 13.35
CA ALA A 58 10.93 -7.33 12.74
C ALA A 58 9.85 -6.98 13.77
N ASN A 59 9.77 -7.74 14.87
CA ASN A 59 8.71 -7.55 15.87
C ASN A 59 9.03 -6.44 16.89
N LEU A 60 10.27 -6.35 17.38
CA LEU A 60 10.68 -5.35 18.38
C LEU A 60 11.04 -4.00 17.77
N LEU A 61 11.84 -4.00 16.69
CA LEU A 61 12.25 -2.76 16.03
C LEU A 61 11.24 -2.31 14.99
N GLY A 62 10.48 -3.20 14.34
CA GLY A 62 9.40 -2.80 13.45
C GLY A 62 8.37 -1.90 14.15
N ARG A 63 7.84 -2.32 15.31
CA ARG A 63 6.85 -1.52 16.07
C ARG A 63 7.44 -0.21 16.59
N ARG A 64 8.69 -0.21 17.07
CA ARG A 64 9.35 1.00 17.58
C ARG A 64 9.76 1.97 16.48
N LEU A 65 10.22 1.47 15.32
CA LEU A 65 10.50 2.29 14.15
C LEU A 65 9.22 2.89 13.61
N VAL A 66 8.15 2.11 13.44
CA VAL A 66 6.85 2.63 13.02
C VAL A 66 6.36 3.71 14.00
N ALA A 67 6.40 3.46 15.31
CA ALA A 67 5.99 4.46 16.30
C ALA A 67 6.89 5.71 16.28
N PHE A 68 8.21 5.56 16.11
CA PHE A 68 9.14 6.68 16.00
C PHE A 68 8.88 7.50 14.74
N TRP A 69 8.65 6.85 13.60
CA TRP A 69 8.28 7.49 12.35
C TRP A 69 6.93 8.20 12.46
N GLU A 70 5.93 7.60 13.09
CA GLU A 70 4.64 8.25 13.37
C GLU A 70 4.82 9.50 14.25
N LEU A 71 5.68 9.46 15.27
CA LEU A 71 5.93 10.58 16.18
C LEU A 71 6.72 11.71 15.51
N GLN A 72 7.62 11.37 14.59
CA GLN A 72 8.38 12.34 13.80
C GLN A 72 7.52 12.96 12.69
N LEU A 73 6.68 12.17 12.01
CA LEU A 73 5.70 12.65 11.04
C LEU A 73 4.59 13.49 11.70
N ALA A 74 4.24 13.20 12.97
CA ALA A 74 3.29 14.00 13.74
C ALA A 74 3.75 15.45 14.00
N LYS A 75 5.04 15.77 13.84
CA LYS A 75 5.56 17.14 13.94
C LYS A 75 5.35 17.94 12.66
N ILE A 76 4.85 17.32 11.59
CA ILE A 76 4.50 17.97 10.32
C ILE A 76 2.98 17.81 10.13
N PRO A 77 2.16 18.77 10.60
CA PRO A 77 0.69 18.65 10.67
C PRO A 77 0.02 18.27 9.34
N LEU A 78 0.63 18.63 8.22
CA LEU A 78 0.11 18.36 6.88
C LEU A 78 0.38 16.92 6.42
N VAL A 79 1.57 16.37 6.67
CA VAL A 79 1.98 15.06 6.16
C VAL A 79 1.27 13.92 6.89
N ARG A 80 1.08 14.04 8.20
CA ARG A 80 0.35 13.03 8.99
C ARG A 80 -1.11 12.90 8.55
N THR A 81 -1.78 14.01 8.24
CA THR A 81 -3.17 14.02 7.76
C THR A 81 -3.26 13.36 6.38
N ILE A 82 -2.32 13.66 5.49
CA ILE A 82 -2.24 13.04 4.15
C ILE A 82 -2.02 11.52 4.26
N TYR A 83 -0.99 11.08 4.98
CA TYR A 83 -0.66 9.66 5.09
C TYR A 83 -1.74 8.86 5.83
N SER A 84 -2.37 9.43 6.87
CA SER A 84 -3.44 8.74 7.61
C SER A 84 -4.73 8.63 6.79
N ALA A 85 -5.12 9.68 6.07
CA ALA A 85 -6.23 9.63 5.13
C ALA A 85 -6.00 8.60 4.03
N ILE A 86 -4.82 8.61 3.40
CA ILE A 86 -4.45 7.63 2.36
C ILE A 86 -4.47 6.22 2.94
N LYS A 87 -3.88 5.99 4.12
CA LYS A 87 -3.86 4.67 4.76
C LYS A 87 -5.26 4.16 5.10
N GLN A 88 -6.12 4.99 5.66
CA GLN A 88 -7.50 4.61 6.00
C GLN A 88 -8.32 4.28 4.75
N ILE A 89 -8.13 5.03 3.66
CA ILE A 89 -8.80 4.75 2.39
C ILE A 89 -8.21 3.49 1.75
N MET A 90 -6.89 3.29 1.77
CA MET A 90 -6.27 2.05 1.32
C MET A 90 -6.79 0.85 2.10
N GLU A 91 -6.93 0.94 3.43
CA GLU A 91 -7.54 -0.13 4.23
C GLU A 91 -9.00 -0.39 3.82
N ALA A 92 -9.80 0.64 3.51
CA ALA A 92 -11.16 0.47 3.01
C ALA A 92 -11.23 -0.12 1.59
N VAL A 93 -10.30 0.27 0.71
CA VAL A 93 -10.20 -0.22 -0.67
C VAL A 93 -9.67 -1.65 -0.74
N LEU A 94 -8.72 -2.00 0.12
CA LEU A 94 -8.16 -3.36 0.22
C LEU A 94 -9.08 -4.32 0.99
N ALA A 95 -9.93 -3.84 1.90
CA ALA A 95 -10.89 -4.66 2.64
C ALA A 95 -12.15 -5.00 1.84
N THR A 96 -12.41 -4.28 0.74
CA THR A 96 -13.55 -4.54 -0.14
C THR A 96 -13.01 -5.21 -1.41
N ASP A 97 -13.44 -6.43 -1.72
CA ASP A 97 -12.99 -7.22 -2.89
C ASP A 97 -13.02 -6.40 -4.20
N GLY A 98 -11.92 -5.69 -4.50
CA GLY A 98 -11.51 -5.14 -5.78
C GLY A 98 -12.43 -4.12 -6.49
N LYS A 99 -13.61 -3.74 -5.95
CA LYS A 99 -14.63 -2.96 -6.70
C LYS A 99 -14.87 -1.52 -6.24
N SER A 100 -14.48 -1.13 -5.04
CA SER A 100 -14.77 0.21 -4.48
C SER A 100 -13.57 1.15 -4.58
N PHE A 101 -13.80 2.44 -4.93
CA PHE A 101 -12.80 3.49 -5.22
C PHE A 101 -11.97 3.31 -6.50
N ARG A 102 -12.62 3.00 -7.62
CA ARG A 102 -11.91 2.82 -8.90
C ARG A 102 -11.65 4.12 -9.65
N LYS A 103 -12.49 5.14 -9.46
CA LYS A 103 -12.57 6.30 -10.35
C LYS A 103 -12.72 7.60 -9.57
N VAL A 104 -12.03 8.63 -10.04
CA VAL A 104 -12.24 10.02 -9.62
C VAL A 104 -13.27 10.63 -10.56
N LEU A 105 -14.30 11.22 -9.99
CA LEU A 105 -15.44 11.78 -10.70
C LEU A 105 -15.56 13.27 -10.37
N LEU A 106 -16.11 14.02 -11.32
CA LEU A 106 -16.59 15.38 -11.12
C LEU A 106 -18.11 15.36 -11.09
N VAL A 107 -18.70 15.95 -10.07
CA VAL A 107 -20.15 16.01 -9.83
C VAL A 107 -20.57 17.43 -9.48
N GLU A 108 -21.77 17.82 -9.92
CA GLU A 108 -22.33 19.12 -9.55
C GLU A 108 -22.91 19.08 -8.13
N TYR A 109 -22.21 19.69 -7.17
CA TYR A 109 -22.61 19.75 -5.77
C TYR A 109 -22.11 21.06 -5.12
N PRO A 110 -22.94 21.76 -4.31
CA PRO A 110 -24.30 21.39 -3.89
C PRO A 110 -25.41 21.83 -4.86
N ARG A 111 -25.07 22.47 -5.99
CA ARG A 111 -26.03 22.90 -7.00
C ARG A 111 -25.42 22.89 -8.40
N LYS A 112 -26.28 22.95 -9.43
CA LYS A 112 -25.88 23.11 -10.84
C LYS A 112 -24.91 24.29 -11.05
N GLY A 113 -23.87 24.05 -11.82
CA GLY A 113 -22.76 24.96 -12.11
C GLY A 113 -21.65 25.01 -11.05
N VAL A 114 -21.76 24.24 -9.95
CA VAL A 114 -20.72 24.15 -8.91
C VAL A 114 -20.22 22.72 -8.84
N TRP A 115 -18.93 22.51 -9.05
CA TRP A 115 -18.35 21.18 -9.19
C TRP A 115 -17.57 20.76 -7.95
N SER A 116 -17.67 19.47 -7.62
CA SER A 116 -16.92 18.85 -6.54
C SER A 116 -16.26 17.57 -7.03
N LEU A 117 -15.10 17.25 -6.46
CA LEU A 117 -14.46 15.96 -6.65
C LEU A 117 -15.20 14.90 -5.83
N ALA A 118 -15.46 13.76 -6.45
CA ALA A 118 -16.05 12.61 -5.81
C ALA A 118 -15.31 11.33 -6.21
N PHE A 119 -15.48 10.30 -5.40
CA PHE A 119 -14.90 8.98 -5.64
C PHE A 119 -16.00 7.96 -5.78
N MET A 120 -15.96 7.18 -6.86
CA MET A 120 -16.94 6.12 -7.07
C MET A 120 -16.75 5.01 -6.04
N THR A 121 -17.78 4.73 -5.27
CA THR A 121 -17.74 3.72 -4.19
C THR A 121 -18.45 2.43 -4.59
N SER A 122 -19.52 2.49 -5.39
CA SER A 122 -20.21 1.33 -5.97
C SER A 122 -21.01 1.70 -7.22
N ASP A 123 -21.07 0.80 -8.20
CA ASP A 123 -22.00 0.78 -9.35
C ASP A 123 -23.20 -0.15 -9.12
N ASP A 124 -23.13 -1.03 -8.11
CA ASP A 124 -24.22 -1.93 -7.74
C ASP A 124 -24.79 -1.51 -6.39
N LEU A 125 -26.07 -1.10 -6.38
CA LEU A 125 -26.71 -0.45 -5.24
C LEU A 125 -27.95 -1.18 -4.72
N GLY A 126 -28.27 -2.35 -5.28
CA GLY A 126 -29.43 -3.16 -4.88
C GLY A 126 -30.72 -2.34 -4.76
N GLU A 127 -31.35 -2.37 -3.58
CA GLU A 127 -32.64 -1.71 -3.30
C GLU A 127 -32.65 -0.20 -3.60
N VAL A 128 -31.50 0.48 -3.49
CA VAL A 128 -31.41 1.90 -3.81
C VAL A 128 -31.71 2.13 -5.29
N GLN A 129 -31.16 1.29 -6.17
CA GLN A 129 -31.38 1.39 -7.61
C GLN A 129 -32.85 1.14 -7.96
N ASP A 130 -33.51 0.20 -7.28
CA ASP A 130 -34.94 -0.11 -7.47
C ASP A 130 -35.85 1.07 -7.10
N LYS A 131 -35.39 1.96 -6.23
CA LYS A 131 -36.14 3.13 -5.73
C LYS A 131 -35.78 4.43 -6.44
N THR A 132 -34.80 4.42 -7.33
CA THR A 132 -34.36 5.59 -8.10
C THR A 132 -34.78 5.47 -9.56
N ALA A 133 -35.27 6.56 -10.16
CA ALA A 133 -35.78 6.54 -11.52
C ALA A 133 -34.69 6.45 -12.61
N ALA A 134 -33.45 6.82 -12.29
CA ALA A 134 -32.31 6.77 -13.20
C ALA A 134 -31.32 5.69 -12.76
N ASN A 135 -30.45 5.24 -13.68
CA ASN A 135 -29.28 4.45 -13.31
C ASN A 135 -28.35 5.34 -12.46
N VAL A 136 -28.24 5.02 -11.17
CA VAL A 136 -27.47 5.81 -10.21
C VAL A 136 -26.24 5.04 -9.76
N ILE A 137 -25.20 5.78 -9.42
CA ILE A 137 -23.98 5.26 -8.84
C ILE A 137 -23.75 5.90 -7.48
N SER A 138 -23.10 5.17 -6.57
CA SER A 138 -22.73 5.69 -5.25
C SER A 138 -21.39 6.38 -5.33
N VAL A 139 -21.37 7.66 -4.96
CA VAL A 139 -20.16 8.49 -4.92
C VAL A 139 -19.93 9.05 -3.53
N PHE A 140 -18.67 9.14 -3.13
CA PHE A 140 -18.26 9.79 -1.89
C PHE A 140 -17.65 11.17 -2.19
N ILE A 141 -18.25 12.22 -1.63
CA ILE A 141 -17.72 13.59 -1.67
C ILE A 141 -17.06 13.89 -0.33
N PRO A 142 -15.72 13.93 -0.25
CA PRO A 142 -15.03 14.25 1.00
C PRO A 142 -15.10 15.73 1.35
N THR A 143 -14.95 16.03 2.63
CA THR A 143 -14.68 17.38 3.14
C THR A 143 -13.20 17.73 3.04
N THR A 144 -12.89 19.02 2.95
CA THR A 144 -11.52 19.54 3.00
C THR A 144 -11.21 20.13 4.38
N PRO A 145 -9.95 20.10 4.85
CA PRO A 145 -8.80 19.36 4.30
C PRO A 145 -8.79 17.88 4.73
N ASN A 146 -9.71 17.47 5.59
CA ASN A 146 -9.76 16.11 6.14
C ASN A 146 -10.75 15.23 5.34
N PRO A 147 -10.27 14.31 4.48
CA PRO A 147 -11.11 13.53 3.58
C PRO A 147 -11.75 12.32 4.25
N THR A 148 -11.62 12.18 5.59
CA THR A 148 -12.24 11.08 6.35
C THR A 148 -13.73 11.31 6.62
N SER A 149 -14.21 12.55 6.45
CA SER A 149 -15.63 12.91 6.52
C SER A 149 -16.12 13.38 5.16
N GLY A 150 -17.43 13.34 4.95
CA GLY A 150 -18.03 13.67 3.67
C GLY A 150 -19.47 13.20 3.55
N PHE A 151 -19.95 13.16 2.32
CA PHE A 151 -21.28 12.69 1.97
C PHE A 151 -21.17 11.49 1.04
N VAL A 152 -22.01 10.49 1.26
CA VAL A 152 -22.30 9.47 0.24
C VAL A 152 -23.55 9.91 -0.49
N LEU A 153 -23.45 10.06 -1.81
CA LEU A 153 -24.55 10.48 -2.66
C LEU A 153 -24.81 9.43 -3.74
N MET A 154 -26.08 9.27 -4.09
CA MET A 154 -26.53 8.47 -5.21
C MET A 154 -26.83 9.44 -6.35
N VAL A 155 -26.00 9.42 -7.40
CA VAL A 155 -26.08 10.37 -8.50
C VAL A 155 -26.32 9.65 -9.82
N PRO A 156 -27.13 10.20 -10.75
CA PRO A 156 -27.30 9.60 -12.07
C PRO A 156 -25.95 9.47 -12.77
N GLU A 157 -25.68 8.32 -13.37
CA GLU A 157 -24.42 8.07 -14.09
C GLU A 157 -24.22 9.06 -15.25
N SER A 158 -25.30 9.53 -15.86
CA SER A 158 -25.26 10.54 -16.92
C SER A 158 -24.86 11.95 -16.45
N GLU A 159 -24.84 12.20 -15.13
CA GLU A 159 -24.52 13.51 -14.54
C GLU A 159 -23.12 13.56 -13.92
N VAL A 160 -22.32 12.50 -14.08
CA VAL A 160 -20.94 12.46 -13.60
C VAL A 160 -19.96 12.56 -14.76
N ILE A 161 -18.81 13.19 -14.51
CA ILE A 161 -17.70 13.24 -15.47
C ILE A 161 -16.53 12.46 -14.87
N GLU A 162 -16.10 11.39 -15.54
CA GLU A 162 -14.91 10.65 -15.14
C GLU A 162 -13.64 11.44 -15.46
N LEU A 163 -12.71 11.51 -14.50
CA LEU A 163 -11.43 12.19 -14.65
C LEU A 163 -10.31 11.17 -14.85
N ASP A 164 -9.33 11.51 -15.69
CA ASP A 164 -8.13 10.68 -15.93
C ASP A 164 -7.17 10.60 -14.74
N MET A 165 -7.36 11.41 -13.70
CA MET A 165 -6.46 11.44 -12.54
C MET A 165 -6.65 10.23 -11.63
N THR A 166 -5.56 9.83 -10.97
CA THR A 166 -5.60 8.77 -9.97
C THR A 166 -6.33 9.22 -8.69
N VAL A 167 -6.82 8.26 -7.91
CA VAL A 167 -7.46 8.52 -6.61
C VAL A 167 -6.51 9.27 -5.67
N GLU A 168 -5.22 8.92 -5.66
CA GLU A 168 -4.19 9.59 -4.87
C GLU A 168 -4.06 11.07 -5.25
N GLU A 169 -4.03 11.37 -6.54
CA GLU A 169 -3.96 12.72 -7.08
C GLU A 169 -5.20 13.56 -6.71
N GLY A 170 -6.40 12.98 -6.83
CA GLY A 170 -7.64 13.62 -6.40
C GLY A 170 -7.66 13.93 -4.90
N LEU A 171 -7.23 12.97 -4.07
CA LEU A 171 -7.11 13.17 -2.61
C LEU A 171 -6.08 14.26 -2.28
N LYS A 172 -4.94 14.29 -2.98
CA LYS A 172 -3.93 15.34 -2.79
C LYS A 172 -4.50 16.73 -3.06
N MET A 173 -5.33 16.87 -4.10
CA MET A 173 -6.04 18.12 -4.37
C MET A 173 -7.00 18.49 -3.23
N ILE A 174 -7.81 17.55 -2.75
CA ILE A 174 -8.78 17.79 -1.65
C ILE A 174 -8.06 18.18 -0.35
N ILE A 175 -7.03 17.44 0.03
CA ILE A 175 -6.30 17.70 1.29
C ILE A 175 -5.55 19.02 1.23
N SER A 176 -5.04 19.40 0.06
CA SER A 176 -4.40 20.70 -0.16
C SER A 176 -5.39 21.86 -0.37
N MET A 177 -6.70 21.63 -0.18
CA MET A 177 -7.75 22.63 -0.40
C MET A 177 -7.75 23.20 -1.83
N GLY A 178 -7.35 22.39 -2.82
CA GLY A 178 -7.27 22.80 -4.23
C GLY A 178 -5.97 23.51 -4.63
N VAL A 179 -5.02 23.71 -3.71
CA VAL A 179 -3.75 24.38 -4.02
C VAL A 179 -2.81 23.49 -4.84
N VAL A 180 -2.84 22.18 -4.60
CA VAL A 180 -2.04 21.22 -5.36
C VAL A 180 -2.89 20.57 -6.43
N VAL A 181 -2.65 20.97 -7.68
CA VAL A 181 -3.28 20.41 -8.86
C VAL A 181 -2.36 19.33 -9.45
N PRO A 182 -2.84 18.10 -9.68
CA PRO A 182 -2.09 17.04 -10.37
C PRO A 182 -1.63 17.49 -11.76
N ASP A 183 -0.46 17.03 -12.19
CA ASP A 183 0.14 17.50 -13.44
C ASP A 183 -0.66 17.04 -14.65
N SER A 184 -1.18 17.99 -15.42
CA SER A 184 -2.02 17.74 -16.58
C SER A 184 -1.25 17.57 -17.88
N GLU A 185 0.09 17.51 -17.86
CA GLU A 185 0.88 17.32 -19.09
C GLU A 185 0.49 16.07 -19.88
N ALA A 186 0.23 14.94 -19.22
CA ALA A 186 -0.22 13.73 -19.89
C ALA A 186 -1.60 13.90 -20.56
N TYR A 187 -2.52 14.62 -19.90
CA TYR A 187 -3.83 14.96 -20.43
C TYR A 187 -3.74 15.94 -21.62
N ARG A 188 -2.91 16.98 -21.50
CA ARG A 188 -2.66 17.96 -22.59
C ARG A 188 -2.09 17.29 -23.84
N ARG A 189 -1.18 16.31 -23.65
CA ARG A 189 -0.63 15.51 -24.77
C ARG A 189 -1.67 14.61 -25.43
N LYS A 190 -2.61 14.00 -24.66
CA LYS A 190 -3.73 13.22 -25.23
C LYS A 190 -4.63 14.08 -26.12
N ILE A 191 -5.05 15.25 -25.63
CA ILE A 191 -5.90 16.19 -26.38
C ILE A 191 -5.19 16.64 -27.67
N GLN A 192 -3.91 17.01 -27.60
CA GLN A 192 -3.13 17.40 -28.77
C GLN A 192 -2.94 16.26 -29.78
N ALA A 193 -2.76 15.02 -29.32
CA ALA A 193 -2.64 13.86 -30.21
C ALA A 193 -3.96 13.54 -30.95
N GLN A 194 -5.11 13.71 -30.28
CA GLN A 194 -6.43 13.52 -30.90
C GLN A 194 -6.76 14.62 -31.92
N GLN A 195 -6.38 15.87 -31.66
CA GLN A 195 -6.57 16.99 -32.59
C GLN A 195 -5.68 16.93 -33.84
N ASN A 196 -4.60 16.14 -33.81
CA ASN A 196 -3.71 15.95 -34.97
C ASN A 196 -4.12 14.74 -35.84
N LEU A 197 -5.18 14.01 -35.46
CA LEU A 197 -5.72 12.85 -36.17
C LEU A 197 -7.05 13.16 -36.90
N GLU A 198 -7.58 14.37 -36.76
CA GLU A 198 -8.72 14.93 -37.51
C GLU A 198 -8.24 15.95 -38.56
#